data_AF-A0A7J8I254-F1
#
_entry.id   AF-A0A7J8I254-F1
#
_cell.length_a   1.000
_cell.length_b   1.000
_cell.length_c   1.000
_cell.angle_alpha   90.00
_cell.angle_beta   90.00
_cell.angle_gamma   90.00
#
_symmetry.space_group_name_H-M   'P 1'
#
loop_
_entity.id
_entity.type
_entity.pdbx_description
1 polymer ?
#
loop_
_entity_poly.entity_id
_entity_poly.type
_entity_poly.pdbx_seq_one_letter_code
_entity_poly.pdbx_strand_id
1 'polypeptide(L)'
;MIEDTMTLLSLLGRIMRYFLLRPETLFLLCISLALWSYFFHTDEVKTIVKSSRDAVKMVKGKVAEIMQNDRLGGLDVLEAEFSKTWEFKSHNVAVYSIQGRRDHMEDRFEVLTDLANKTHPSIFGIFDGHGGETAAEYVKSRLPEALKQHLQDYEKDKENSVLSYQTILEQQILSIDREMLEKLTVSYDEAGTTCLIALLSDKDLTVANVGDSRGVLCDKDGNAIPLSHDHKPYQLKERKRIKRAGERVQPPRPVSCLVSRGLALIAPGA
;
A
#
# COMPACT_ATOMS: atom_id res chain seq x y z
N MET A 1 -28.72 20.87 72.13
CA MET A 1 -27.92 19.78 71.56
C MET A 1 -28.85 18.65 71.17
N ILE A 2 -28.98 18.39 69.88
CA ILE A 2 -28.90 17.08 69.21
C ILE A 2 -28.99 17.45 67.73
N GLU A 3 -27.84 17.41 67.06
CA GLU A 3 -27.67 17.73 65.64
C GLU A 3 -28.42 16.75 64.75
N ASP A 4 -29.16 17.28 63.78
CA ASP A 4 -29.73 16.56 62.65
C ASP A 4 -28.62 16.06 61.72
N THR A 5 -28.02 14.92 62.05
CA THR A 5 -27.14 14.20 61.12
C THR A 5 -27.97 13.26 60.25
N MET A 6 -28.63 13.81 59.23
CA MET A 6 -29.07 13.01 58.08
C MET A 6 -27.82 12.42 57.43
N THR A 7 -27.54 11.16 57.71
CA THR A 7 -26.33 10.50 57.19
C THR A 7 -26.38 10.52 55.67
N LEU A 8 -25.27 10.94 55.05
CA LEU A 8 -25.10 11.04 53.59
C LEU A 8 -25.57 9.75 52.87
N LEU A 9 -25.37 8.60 53.51
CA LEU A 9 -25.81 7.28 53.07
C LEU A 9 -27.33 7.16 52.86
N SER A 10 -28.13 7.76 53.74
CA SER A 10 -29.59 7.70 53.67
C SER A 10 -30.16 8.53 52.52
N LEU A 11 -29.53 9.69 52.25
CA LEU A 11 -29.85 10.55 51.11
C LEU A 11 -29.47 9.87 49.79
N LEU A 12 -28.27 9.27 49.73
CA LEU A 12 -27.80 8.50 48.58
C LEU A 12 -28.71 7.30 48.29
N GLY A 13 -29.13 6.57 49.33
CA GLY A 13 -30.04 5.43 49.21
C GLY A 13 -31.44 5.81 48.70
N ARG A 14 -31.91 7.03 49.00
CA ARG A 14 -33.19 7.56 48.46
C ARG A 14 -33.06 8.00 47.00
N ILE A 15 -31.97 8.68 46.65
CA ILE A 15 -31.68 9.10 45.27
C ILE A 15 -31.51 7.87 44.36
N MET A 16 -30.75 6.86 44.81
CA MET A 16 -30.59 5.56 44.13
C MET A 16 -31.93 4.90 43.83
N ARG A 17 -32.85 4.86 44.80
CA ARG A 17 -34.18 4.27 44.62
C ARG A 17 -35.07 5.06 43.66
N TYR A 18 -34.98 6.38 43.68
CA TYR A 18 -35.87 7.22 42.87
C TYR A 18 -35.44 7.35 41.41
N PHE A 19 -34.13 7.25 41.13
CA PHE A 19 -33.57 7.47 39.80
C PHE A 19 -32.95 6.24 39.12
N LEU A 20 -32.35 5.30 39.85
CA LEU A 20 -31.63 4.16 39.24
C LEU A 20 -32.44 2.86 39.25
N LEU A 21 -33.39 2.72 40.17
CA LEU A 21 -34.21 1.51 40.31
C LEU A 21 -35.59 1.62 39.64
N ARG A 22 -35.80 2.63 38.79
CA ARG A 22 -36.99 2.69 37.94
C ARG A 22 -36.87 1.65 36.81
N PRO A 23 -37.95 0.92 36.49
CA PRO A 23 -37.88 -0.12 35.45
C PRO A 23 -37.49 0.46 34.09
N GLU A 24 -37.85 1.71 33.78
CA GLU A 24 -37.50 2.39 32.54
C GLU A 24 -36.00 2.71 32.46
N THR A 25 -35.38 3.13 33.57
CA THR A 25 -33.94 3.46 33.62
C THR A 25 -33.08 2.22 33.54
N LEU A 26 -33.52 1.12 34.16
CA LEU A 26 -32.86 -0.17 34.04
C LEU A 26 -32.93 -0.71 32.60
N PHE A 27 -34.09 -0.57 31.95
CA PHE A 27 -34.27 -0.99 30.56
C PHE A 27 -33.38 -0.21 29.58
N LEU A 28 -33.31 1.13 29.72
CA LEU A 28 -32.42 1.96 28.91
C LEU A 28 -30.94 1.63 29.15
N LEU A 29 -30.56 1.37 30.40
CA LEU A 29 -29.20 0.95 30.73
C LEU A 29 -28.85 -0.39 30.06
N CYS A 30 -29.75 -1.38 30.11
CA CYS A 30 -29.56 -2.67 29.44
C CYS A 30 -29.42 -2.52 27.92
N ILE A 31 -30.24 -1.67 27.27
CA ILE A 31 -30.11 -1.39 25.83
C ILE A 31 -28.76 -0.73 25.53
N SER A 32 -28.35 0.26 26.34
CA SER A 32 -27.07 0.95 26.13
C SER A 32 -25.87 0.00 26.26
N LEU A 33 -25.91 -0.93 27.22
CA LEU A 33 -24.88 -1.95 27.41
C LEU A 33 -24.88 -2.99 26.29
N ALA A 34 -26.06 -3.36 25.77
CA ALA A 34 -26.18 -4.26 24.63
C ALA A 34 -25.66 -3.61 23.34
N LEU A 35 -25.98 -2.34 23.09
CA LEU A 35 -25.43 -1.57 21.97
C LEU A 35 -23.92 -1.38 22.11
N TRP A 36 -23.44 -1.02 23.31
CA TRP A 36 -22.02 -0.91 23.59
C TRP A 36 -21.29 -2.24 23.36
N SER A 37 -21.85 -3.35 23.85
CA SER A 37 -21.34 -4.70 23.60
C SER A 37 -21.30 -5.01 22.11
N TYR A 38 -22.40 -4.75 21.38
CA TYR A 38 -22.49 -4.97 19.93
C TYR A 38 -21.44 -4.15 19.17
N PHE A 39 -21.36 -2.85 19.39
CA PHE A 39 -20.39 -1.96 18.76
C PHE A 39 -18.93 -2.36 19.09
N PHE A 40 -18.62 -2.69 20.34
CA PHE A 40 -17.27 -3.13 20.71
C PHE A 40 -16.95 -4.57 20.28
N HIS A 41 -17.95 -5.41 20.00
CA HIS A 41 -17.74 -6.74 19.44
C HIS A 41 -17.64 -6.78 17.91
N THR A 42 -18.06 -5.73 17.21
CA THR A 42 -17.79 -5.64 15.76
C THR A 42 -16.28 -5.67 15.51
N ASP A 43 -15.87 -6.55 14.60
CA ASP A 43 -14.45 -6.80 14.31
C ASP A 43 -13.74 -5.56 13.73
N GLU A 44 -14.49 -4.64 13.13
CA GLU A 44 -13.98 -3.37 12.62
C GLU A 44 -13.48 -2.47 13.75
N VAL A 45 -14.24 -2.31 14.84
CA VAL A 45 -13.83 -1.47 15.98
C VAL A 45 -12.65 -2.08 16.72
N LYS A 46 -12.63 -3.41 16.89
CA LYS A 46 -11.47 -4.11 17.48
C LYS A 46 -10.20 -3.90 16.65
N THR A 47 -10.32 -3.90 15.32
CA THR A 47 -9.21 -3.67 14.41
C THR A 47 -8.71 -2.23 14.50
N ILE A 48 -9.60 -1.24 14.54
CA ILE A 48 -9.27 0.17 14.70
C ILE A 48 -8.61 0.44 16.06
N VAL A 49 -9.14 -0.12 17.14
CA VAL A 49 -8.59 0.03 18.50
C VAL A 49 -7.22 -0.64 18.61
N LYS A 50 -7.04 -1.83 18.03
CA LYS A 50 -5.75 -2.51 17.99
C LYS A 50 -4.72 -1.71 17.18
N SER A 51 -5.11 -1.23 16.00
CA SER A 51 -4.28 -0.37 15.15
C SER A 51 -3.86 0.92 15.89
N SER A 52 -4.81 1.57 16.57
CA SER A 52 -4.56 2.79 17.34
C SER A 52 -3.63 2.54 18.54
N ARG A 53 -3.85 1.44 19.28
CA ARG A 53 -2.99 1.05 20.40
C ARG A 53 -1.57 0.71 19.96
N ASP A 54 -1.42 0.06 18.82
CA ASP A 54 -0.12 -0.29 18.26
C ASP A 54 0.61 0.95 17.70
N ALA A 55 -0.12 1.91 17.11
CA ALA A 55 0.41 3.20 16.70
C ALA A 55 0.94 4.00 17.92
N VAL A 56 0.16 4.06 19.01
CA VAL A 56 0.59 4.72 20.26
C VAL A 56 1.80 4.03 20.88
N LYS A 57 1.90 2.69 20.81
CA LYS A 57 3.08 1.96 21.29
C LYS A 57 4.33 2.25 20.46
N MET A 58 4.21 2.32 19.13
CA MET A 58 5.34 2.70 18.27
C MET A 58 5.78 4.15 18.52
N VAL A 59 4.84 5.08 18.68
CA VAL A 59 5.15 6.47 19.04
C VAL A 59 5.84 6.53 20.39
N LYS A 60 5.37 5.80 21.40
CA LYS A 60 6.04 5.72 22.71
C LYS A 60 7.43 5.09 22.63
N GLY A 61 7.62 4.07 21.80
CA GLY A 61 8.92 3.45 21.55
C GLY A 61 9.91 4.43 20.94
N LYS A 62 9.50 5.14 19.87
CA LYS A 62 10.30 6.19 19.23
C LYS A 62 10.59 7.36 20.16
N VAL A 63 9.61 7.80 20.94
CA VAL A 63 9.81 8.89 21.92
C VAL A 63 10.77 8.46 23.03
N ALA A 64 10.70 7.22 23.51
CA ALA A 64 11.65 6.72 24.50
C ALA A 64 13.09 6.63 23.95
N GLU A 65 13.22 6.27 22.67
CA GLU A 65 14.50 6.23 21.95
C GLU A 65 15.08 7.64 21.74
N ILE A 66 14.23 8.61 21.37
CA ILE A 66 14.59 10.03 21.25
C ILE A 66 15.02 10.61 22.61
N MET A 67 14.28 10.31 23.69
CA MET A 67 14.61 10.77 25.04
C MET A 67 15.92 10.18 25.59
N GLN A 68 16.37 9.02 25.08
CA GLN A 68 17.68 8.47 25.41
C GLN A 68 18.82 9.21 24.69
N ASN A 69 18.57 9.73 23.48
CA ASN A 69 19.53 10.50 22.69
C ASN A 69 19.60 12.00 23.07
N ASP A 70 18.61 12.52 23.81
CA ASP A 70 18.44 13.94 24.15
C ASP A 70 19.46 14.55 25.12
N ARG A 71 20.52 13.83 25.51
CA ARG A 71 21.61 14.43 26.31
C ARG A 71 22.59 15.26 25.47
N LEU A 72 22.52 15.27 24.13
CA LEU A 72 23.39 16.12 23.31
C LEU A 72 22.77 16.44 21.92
N GLY A 73 22.15 17.62 21.76
CA GLY A 73 22.01 18.28 20.45
C GLY A 73 20.88 17.83 19.51
N GLY A 74 19.68 17.53 20.01
CA GLY A 74 18.62 16.84 19.25
C GLY A 74 18.01 17.53 18.01
N LEU A 75 18.16 18.84 17.79
CA LEU A 75 17.50 19.51 16.65
C LEU A 75 18.27 19.32 15.33
N ASP A 76 19.59 19.48 15.34
CA ASP A 76 20.44 19.29 14.15
C ASP A 76 20.58 17.80 13.76
N VAL A 77 20.43 16.90 14.75
CA VAL A 77 20.51 15.45 14.53
C VAL A 77 19.25 14.91 13.86
N LEU A 78 18.06 15.40 14.23
CA LEU A 78 16.81 14.98 13.59
C LEU A 78 16.79 15.37 12.10
N GLU A 79 17.20 16.60 11.77
CA GLU A 79 17.30 17.04 10.38
C GLU A 79 18.37 16.26 9.60
N ALA A 80 19.51 15.93 10.25
CA ALA A 80 20.55 15.07 9.69
C ALA A 80 20.13 13.60 9.56
N GLU A 81 19.22 13.08 10.39
CA GLU A 81 18.68 11.71 10.29
C GLU A 81 17.58 11.61 9.24
N PHE A 82 16.67 12.59 9.13
CA PHE A 82 15.72 12.66 8.01
C PHE A 82 16.44 12.86 6.65
N SER A 83 17.61 13.49 6.64
CA SER A 83 18.46 13.55 5.45
C SER A 83 19.08 12.20 5.08
N LYS A 84 19.08 11.19 5.97
CA LYS A 84 19.69 9.86 5.78
C LYS A 84 18.71 8.73 5.47
N THR A 85 17.40 9.00 5.43
CA THR A 85 16.40 7.93 5.31
C THR A 85 16.24 7.35 3.90
N TRP A 86 16.61 8.03 2.82
CA TRP A 86 16.30 7.57 1.46
C TRP A 86 17.16 6.38 1.02
N GLU A 87 16.55 5.37 0.40
CA GLU A 87 17.27 4.25 -0.22
C GLU A 87 17.91 4.65 -1.56
N PHE A 88 17.26 5.57 -2.28
CA PHE A 88 17.81 6.19 -3.49
C PHE A 88 17.45 7.66 -3.51
N LYS A 89 18.41 8.51 -3.88
CA LYS A 89 18.18 9.95 -4.07
C LYS A 89 19.08 10.47 -5.19
N SER A 90 18.46 11.09 -6.21
CA SER A 90 19.17 11.74 -7.31
C SER A 90 18.37 12.94 -7.79
N HIS A 91 18.99 14.12 -7.85
CA HIS A 91 18.40 15.38 -8.31
C HIS A 91 16.97 15.63 -7.80
N ASN A 92 15.98 15.18 -8.57
CA ASN A 92 14.54 15.43 -8.38
C ASN A 92 13.76 14.15 -8.06
N VAL A 93 14.46 13.06 -7.77
CA VAL A 93 13.90 11.73 -7.52
C VAL A 93 14.43 11.22 -6.19
N ALA A 94 13.53 10.69 -5.38
CA ALA A 94 13.88 9.99 -4.16
C ALA A 94 12.97 8.76 -4.00
N VAL A 95 13.55 7.68 -3.50
CA VAL A 95 12.83 6.44 -3.18
C VAL A 95 13.18 6.02 -1.77
N TYR A 96 12.17 5.61 -1.04
CA TYR A 96 12.30 5.06 0.30
C TYR A 96 11.46 3.80 0.39
N SER A 97 12.08 2.72 0.84
CA SER A 97 11.42 1.46 1.12
C SER A 97 11.80 0.96 2.50
N ILE A 98 10.85 0.29 3.17
CA ILE A 98 11.05 -0.32 4.49
C ILE A 98 10.23 -1.58 4.62
N GLN A 99 10.81 -2.61 5.23
CA GLN A 99 10.13 -3.87 5.51
C GLN A 99 8.93 -3.74 6.45
N GLY A 100 8.97 -2.77 7.37
CA GLY A 100 7.91 -2.55 8.34
C GLY A 100 7.74 -3.75 9.28
N ARG A 101 6.51 -4.29 9.37
CA ARG A 101 6.13 -5.37 10.30
C ARG A 101 6.17 -6.78 9.69
N ARG A 102 6.55 -6.89 8.42
CA ARG A 102 6.62 -8.18 7.72
C ARG A 102 7.90 -8.91 8.12
N ASP A 103 7.91 -10.23 7.98
CA ASP A 103 9.11 -11.04 8.28
C ASP A 103 10.16 -10.94 7.16
N HIS A 104 9.72 -10.66 5.93
CA HIS A 104 10.57 -10.51 4.74
C HIS A 104 10.20 -9.24 3.96
N MET A 105 11.19 -8.70 3.24
CA MET A 105 11.04 -7.55 2.37
C MET A 105 10.94 -8.00 0.91
N GLU A 106 9.73 -8.03 0.37
CA GLU A 106 9.45 -8.50 -1.00
C GLU A 106 9.28 -7.34 -2.01
N ASP A 107 9.21 -6.10 -1.54
CA ASP A 107 9.11 -4.93 -2.42
C ASP A 107 10.46 -4.67 -3.10
N ARG A 108 10.39 -4.23 -4.35
CA ARG A 108 11.53 -3.80 -5.16
C ARG A 108 11.18 -2.52 -5.92
N PHE A 109 12.20 -1.74 -6.24
CA PHE A 109 12.07 -0.58 -7.11
C PHE A 109 13.26 -0.48 -8.04
N GLU A 110 13.09 0.27 -9.13
CA GLU A 110 14.17 0.63 -10.04
C GLU A 110 13.97 2.05 -10.58
N VAL A 111 15.06 2.82 -10.69
CA VAL A 111 15.06 4.18 -11.23
C VAL A 111 16.17 4.32 -12.25
N LEU A 112 15.81 4.45 -13.53
CA LEU A 112 16.74 4.69 -14.62
C LEU A 112 16.51 6.08 -15.22
N THR A 113 17.43 7.00 -14.95
CA THR A 113 17.39 8.37 -15.49
C THR A 113 18.64 8.64 -16.31
N ASP A 114 18.50 8.96 -17.59
CA ASP A 114 19.60 9.48 -18.43
C ASP A 114 19.53 11.00 -18.54
N LEU A 115 19.92 11.67 -17.45
CA LEU A 115 19.89 13.13 -17.34
C LEU A 115 20.88 13.83 -18.29
N ALA A 116 21.97 13.16 -18.64
CA ALA A 116 23.08 13.78 -19.38
C ALA A 116 22.89 13.69 -20.90
N ASN A 117 22.51 12.52 -21.42
CA ASN A 117 22.40 12.31 -22.87
C ASN A 117 20.94 12.29 -23.34
N LYS A 118 19.97 12.16 -22.44
CA LYS A 118 18.52 12.03 -22.75
C LYS A 118 18.26 11.01 -23.86
N THR A 119 19.02 9.91 -23.89
CA THR A 119 18.92 8.91 -24.98
C THR A 119 17.64 8.09 -24.91
N HIS A 120 16.95 8.11 -23.77
CA HIS A 120 15.67 7.46 -23.54
C HIS A 120 14.86 8.21 -22.47
N PRO A 121 13.54 7.99 -22.39
CA PRO A 121 12.70 8.46 -21.28
C PRO A 121 13.22 7.97 -19.93
N SER A 122 12.99 8.75 -18.87
CA SER A 122 13.26 8.28 -17.50
C SER A 122 12.27 7.19 -17.13
N ILE A 123 12.77 6.09 -16.57
CA ILE A 123 11.99 4.89 -16.21
C ILE A 123 11.96 4.78 -14.69
N PHE A 124 10.75 4.66 -14.14
CA PHE A 124 10.53 4.43 -12.72
C PHE A 124 9.68 3.18 -12.56
N GLY A 125 10.14 2.21 -11.78
CA GLY A 125 9.44 0.96 -11.52
C GLY A 125 9.26 0.70 -10.04
N ILE A 126 8.06 0.29 -9.64
CA ILE A 126 7.72 -0.20 -8.29
C ILE A 126 7.09 -1.58 -8.44
N PHE A 127 7.59 -2.54 -7.66
CA PHE A 127 7.21 -3.94 -7.72
C PHE A 127 6.92 -4.46 -6.31
N ASP A 128 5.66 -4.80 -6.02
CA ASP A 128 5.25 -5.38 -4.73
C ASP A 128 5.18 -6.91 -4.89
N GLY A 129 6.17 -7.62 -4.33
CA GLY A 129 6.27 -9.08 -4.40
C GLY A 129 5.30 -9.78 -3.45
N HIS A 130 4.86 -10.97 -3.82
CA HIS A 130 4.07 -11.85 -2.96
C HIS A 130 4.37 -13.31 -3.25
N GLY A 131 4.35 -14.16 -2.22
CA GLY A 131 4.66 -15.58 -2.37
C GLY A 131 6.16 -15.85 -2.58
N GLY A 132 7.02 -14.89 -2.28
CA GLY A 132 8.46 -14.93 -2.50
C GLY A 132 9.00 -13.66 -3.16
N GLU A 133 10.27 -13.35 -2.94
CA GLU A 133 10.95 -12.19 -3.55
C GLU A 133 11.40 -12.45 -5.01
N THR A 134 11.41 -13.71 -5.45
CA THR A 134 11.95 -14.15 -6.76
C THR A 134 11.33 -13.37 -7.93
N ALA A 135 10.01 -13.21 -7.93
CA ALA A 135 9.29 -12.54 -9.01
C ALA A 135 9.60 -11.05 -9.06
N ALA A 136 9.56 -10.35 -7.93
CA ALA A 136 9.87 -8.93 -7.85
C ALA A 136 11.33 -8.64 -8.25
N GLU A 137 12.29 -9.48 -7.82
CA GLU A 137 13.70 -9.35 -8.19
C GLU A 137 13.93 -9.61 -9.70
N TYR A 138 13.23 -10.60 -10.26
CA TYR A 138 13.31 -10.90 -11.69
C TYR A 138 12.79 -9.75 -12.55
N VAL A 139 11.63 -9.19 -12.20
CA VAL A 139 11.04 -8.07 -12.95
C VAL A 139 11.92 -6.82 -12.81
N LYS A 140 12.37 -6.49 -11.59
CA LYS A 140 13.29 -5.38 -11.34
C LYS A 140 14.54 -5.45 -12.22
N SER A 141 15.17 -6.62 -12.33
CA SER A 141 16.44 -6.79 -13.04
C SER A 141 16.32 -6.84 -14.57
N ARG A 142 15.14 -7.19 -15.10
CA ARG A 142 14.95 -7.45 -16.55
C ARG A 142 14.13 -6.38 -17.25
N LEU A 143 13.00 -5.99 -16.67
CA LEU A 143 12.02 -5.15 -17.36
C LEU A 143 12.52 -3.72 -17.62
N PRO A 144 13.13 -3.00 -16.65
CA PRO A 144 13.66 -1.66 -16.90
C PRO A 144 14.78 -1.64 -17.96
N GLU A 145 15.66 -2.64 -17.98
CA GLU A 145 16.76 -2.72 -18.95
C GLU A 145 16.23 -3.08 -20.36
N ALA A 146 15.28 -4.01 -20.48
CA ALA A 146 14.64 -4.33 -21.75
C ALA A 146 13.87 -3.11 -22.32
N LEU A 147 13.16 -2.38 -21.44
CA LEU A 147 12.50 -1.13 -21.82
C LEU A 147 13.50 -0.08 -22.28
N LYS A 148 14.60 0.12 -21.56
CA LYS A 148 15.65 1.07 -21.92
C LYS A 148 16.18 0.81 -23.33
N GLN A 149 16.53 -0.43 -23.66
CA GLN A 149 17.06 -0.78 -24.98
C GLN A 149 16.05 -0.47 -26.10
N HIS A 150 14.80 -0.93 -25.95
CA HIS A 150 13.76 -0.69 -26.94
C HIS A 150 13.41 0.80 -27.07
N LEU A 151 13.37 1.53 -25.95
CA LEU A 151 13.10 2.97 -25.96
C LEU A 151 14.23 3.76 -26.62
N GLN A 152 15.50 3.38 -26.43
CA GLN A 152 16.63 4.02 -27.11
C GLN A 152 16.55 3.89 -28.63
N ASP A 153 16.11 2.73 -29.14
CA ASP A 153 15.92 2.54 -30.58
C ASP A 153 14.67 3.27 -31.07
N TYR A 154 13.59 3.29 -30.28
CA TYR A 154 12.39 4.06 -30.58
C TYR A 154 12.65 5.57 -30.66
N GLU A 155 13.44 6.15 -29.75
CA GLU A 155 13.75 7.59 -29.78
C GLU A 155 14.54 7.99 -31.05
N LYS A 156 15.35 7.10 -31.63
CA LYS A 156 16.10 7.39 -32.86
C LYS A 156 15.19 7.50 -34.08
N ASP A 157 14.14 6.70 -34.14
CA ASP A 157 13.21 6.59 -35.28
C ASP A 157 11.80 7.10 -34.97
N LYS A 158 11.63 7.87 -33.89
CA LYS A 158 10.34 8.29 -33.34
C LYS A 158 9.42 8.97 -34.36
N GLU A 159 9.97 9.81 -35.23
CA GLU A 159 9.19 10.54 -36.26
C GLU A 159 8.60 9.64 -37.34
N ASN A 160 9.20 8.48 -37.59
CA ASN A 160 8.76 7.52 -38.63
C ASN A 160 8.08 6.28 -38.04
N SER A 161 8.04 6.17 -36.72
CA SER A 161 7.53 5.00 -36.03
C SER A 161 6.02 5.06 -35.83
N VAL A 162 5.34 3.95 -36.13
CA VAL A 162 3.91 3.76 -35.83
C VAL A 162 3.70 3.40 -34.35
N LEU A 163 4.76 3.05 -33.63
CA LEU A 163 4.69 2.61 -32.24
C LEU A 163 4.49 3.79 -31.28
N SER A 164 3.89 3.50 -30.14
CA SER A 164 3.74 4.44 -29.02
C SER A 164 4.40 3.88 -27.76
N TYR A 165 4.71 4.74 -26.80
CA TYR A 165 5.20 4.30 -25.49
C TYR A 165 4.27 3.29 -24.81
N GLN A 166 2.95 3.44 -25.00
CA GLN A 166 1.95 2.52 -24.46
C GLN A 166 2.12 1.11 -25.05
N THR A 167 2.27 1.01 -26.36
CA THR A 167 2.46 -0.27 -27.06
C THR A 167 3.76 -0.93 -26.65
N ILE A 168 4.85 -0.17 -26.53
CA ILE A 168 6.15 -0.68 -26.09
C ILE A 168 6.05 -1.23 -24.67
N LEU A 169 5.46 -0.47 -23.74
CA LEU A 169 5.25 -0.92 -22.36
C LEU A 169 4.44 -2.21 -22.30
N GLU A 170 3.30 -2.27 -23.01
CA GLU A 170 2.44 -3.45 -23.03
C GLU A 170 3.18 -4.68 -23.55
N GLN A 171 3.89 -4.55 -24.68
CA GLN A 171 4.65 -5.66 -25.27
C GLN A 171 5.76 -6.15 -24.34
N GLN A 172 6.52 -5.25 -23.73
CA GLN A 172 7.62 -5.63 -22.84
C GLN A 172 7.11 -6.27 -21.54
N ILE A 173 6.05 -5.72 -20.94
CA ILE A 173 5.42 -6.29 -19.76
C ILE A 173 4.91 -7.71 -20.05
N LEU A 174 4.22 -7.91 -21.17
CA LEU A 174 3.73 -9.24 -21.57
C LEU A 174 4.85 -10.23 -21.92
N SER A 175 5.95 -9.76 -22.51
CA SER A 175 7.11 -10.62 -22.81
C SER A 175 7.77 -11.11 -21.54
N ILE A 176 8.06 -10.20 -20.60
CA ILE A 176 8.69 -10.54 -19.32
C ILE A 176 7.76 -11.42 -18.47
N ASP A 177 6.45 -11.21 -18.52
CA ASP A 177 5.48 -12.04 -17.82
C ASP A 177 5.56 -13.51 -18.28
N ARG A 178 5.65 -13.75 -19.59
CA ARG A 178 5.79 -15.11 -20.15
C ARG A 178 7.13 -15.74 -19.76
N GLU A 179 8.24 -15.02 -19.93
CA GLU A 179 9.57 -15.49 -19.55
C GLU A 179 9.63 -15.85 -18.05
N MET A 180 9.02 -15.02 -17.20
CA MET A 180 8.97 -15.24 -15.76
C MET A 180 8.11 -16.45 -15.42
N LEU A 181 6.93 -16.60 -16.05
CA LEU A 181 6.03 -17.73 -15.83
C LEU A 181 6.72 -19.07 -16.16
N GLU A 182 7.45 -19.13 -17.28
CA GLU A 182 8.24 -20.30 -17.67
C GLU A 182 9.29 -20.64 -16.60
N LYS A 183 10.02 -19.63 -16.11
CA LYS A 183 11.05 -19.81 -15.09
C LYS A 183 10.48 -20.30 -13.75
N LEU A 184 9.40 -19.67 -13.28
CA LEU A 184 8.72 -20.01 -12.02
C LEU A 184 8.11 -21.41 -12.07
N THR A 185 7.57 -21.81 -13.21
CA THR A 185 7.04 -23.16 -13.43
C THR A 185 8.12 -24.23 -13.27
N VAL A 186 9.33 -23.97 -13.80
CA VAL A 186 10.47 -24.92 -13.67
C VAL A 186 10.96 -25.02 -12.22
N SER A 187 10.93 -23.92 -11.48
CA SER A 187 11.35 -23.91 -10.07
C SER A 187 10.25 -24.30 -9.08
N TYR A 188 9.03 -24.59 -9.55
CA TYR A 188 7.84 -24.80 -8.71
C TYR A 188 7.62 -23.65 -7.70
N ASP A 189 7.90 -22.42 -8.14
CA ASP A 189 7.76 -21.22 -7.33
C ASP A 189 6.42 -20.55 -7.65
N GLU A 190 5.62 -20.25 -6.63
CA GLU A 190 4.31 -19.60 -6.75
C GLU A 190 4.42 -18.07 -6.54
N ALA A 191 5.63 -17.52 -6.50
CA ALA A 191 5.87 -16.09 -6.37
C ALA A 191 5.24 -15.30 -7.53
N GLY A 192 4.71 -14.13 -7.19
CA GLY A 192 4.19 -13.14 -8.13
C GLY A 192 4.58 -11.75 -7.70
N THR A 193 4.32 -10.77 -8.55
CA THR A 193 4.59 -9.36 -8.21
C THR A 193 3.62 -8.41 -8.89
N THR A 194 3.30 -7.30 -8.26
CA THR A 194 2.67 -6.17 -8.93
C THR A 194 3.70 -5.42 -9.76
N CYS A 195 3.24 -4.65 -10.75
CA CYS A 195 4.13 -3.82 -11.57
C CYS A 195 3.48 -2.48 -11.82
N LEU A 196 4.09 -1.42 -11.28
CA LEU A 196 3.77 -0.04 -11.61
C LEU A 196 4.99 0.59 -12.27
N ILE A 197 4.86 0.97 -13.54
CA ILE A 197 5.95 1.61 -14.29
C ILE A 197 5.49 2.96 -14.81
N ALA A 198 6.33 3.96 -14.65
CA ALA A 198 6.17 5.28 -15.24
C ALA A 198 7.33 5.59 -16.17
N LEU A 199 7.00 6.03 -17.39
CA LEU A 199 7.93 6.59 -18.37
C LEU A 199 7.71 8.09 -18.44
N LEU A 200 8.77 8.86 -18.18
CA LEU A 200 8.75 10.31 -18.29
C LEU A 200 9.69 10.75 -19.43
N SER A 201 9.10 11.25 -20.51
CA SER A 201 9.82 11.81 -21.66
C SER A 201 9.47 13.28 -21.80
N ASP A 202 10.39 14.16 -21.38
CA ASP A 202 10.21 15.61 -21.27
C ASP A 202 8.92 16.04 -20.54
N LYS A 203 7.79 16.18 -21.25
CA LYS A 203 6.48 16.58 -20.70
C LYS A 203 5.44 15.45 -20.72
N ASP A 204 5.75 14.34 -21.38
CA ASP A 204 4.85 13.21 -21.55
C ASP A 204 5.12 12.17 -20.47
N LEU A 205 4.09 11.90 -19.66
CA LEU A 205 4.12 10.87 -18.61
C LEU A 205 3.20 9.72 -19.01
N THR A 206 3.78 8.55 -19.26
CA THR A 206 3.04 7.32 -19.55
C THR A 206 3.16 6.36 -18.38
N VAL A 207 2.04 5.91 -17.82
CA VAL A 207 2.02 4.99 -16.67
C VAL A 207 1.33 3.69 -17.05
N ALA A 208 1.97 2.56 -16.76
CA ALA A 208 1.40 1.23 -16.83
C ALA A 208 1.27 0.65 -15.42
N ASN A 209 0.10 0.09 -15.12
CA ASN A 209 -0.18 -0.57 -13.84
C ASN A 209 -0.70 -1.99 -14.04
N VAL A 210 -0.09 -2.94 -13.36
CA VAL A 210 -0.48 -4.35 -13.27
C VAL A 210 -0.48 -4.74 -11.80
N GLY A 211 -1.58 -4.42 -11.13
CA GLY A 211 -1.86 -4.87 -9.77
C GLY A 211 -2.52 -3.78 -8.98
N ASP A 212 -2.28 -3.77 -7.67
CA ASP A 212 -2.86 -2.81 -6.75
C ASP A 212 -1.85 -1.79 -6.18
N SER A 213 -0.63 -1.78 -6.69
CA SER A 213 0.24 -0.60 -6.63
C SER A 213 -0.42 0.61 -7.31
N ARG A 214 -0.08 1.82 -6.87
CA ARG A 214 -0.75 3.04 -7.32
C ARG A 214 0.20 4.20 -7.59
N GLY A 215 0.03 4.83 -8.76
CA GLY A 215 0.67 6.09 -9.12
C GLY A 215 -0.28 7.27 -8.94
N VAL A 216 0.22 8.37 -8.39
CA VAL A 216 -0.53 9.63 -8.20
C VAL A 216 0.38 10.79 -8.59
N LEU A 217 -0.15 11.71 -9.40
CA LEU A 217 0.47 12.98 -9.75
C LEU A 217 -0.09 14.09 -8.87
N CYS A 218 0.77 14.97 -8.37
CA CYS A 218 0.33 16.21 -7.76
C CYS A 218 0.40 17.32 -8.82
N ASP A 219 -0.70 18.03 -9.06
CA ASP A 219 -0.67 19.19 -9.95
C ASP A 219 -0.05 20.43 -9.27
N LYS A 220 0.14 21.48 -10.05
CA LYS A 220 0.69 22.76 -9.59
C LYS A 220 -0.16 23.45 -8.50
N ASP A 221 -1.45 23.10 -8.42
CA ASP A 221 -2.41 23.67 -7.49
C ASP A 221 -2.51 22.80 -6.21
N GLY A 222 -1.77 21.69 -6.14
CA GLY A 222 -1.71 20.77 -5.02
C GLY A 222 -2.74 19.62 -5.06
N ASN A 223 -3.47 19.47 -6.17
CA ASN A 223 -4.48 18.41 -6.30
C ASN A 223 -3.84 17.06 -6.65
N ALA A 224 -4.36 16.00 -6.04
CA ALA A 224 -3.97 14.64 -6.34
C ALA A 224 -4.75 14.10 -7.56
N ILE A 225 -4.03 13.80 -8.64
CA ILE A 225 -4.54 13.22 -9.88
C ILE A 225 -4.11 11.74 -9.93
N PRO A 226 -5.05 10.78 -9.92
CA PRO A 226 -4.71 9.36 -10.03
C PRO A 226 -4.14 9.06 -11.43
N LEU A 227 -2.95 8.45 -11.48
CA LEU A 227 -2.31 8.01 -12.73
C LEU A 227 -2.64 6.55 -13.06
N SER A 228 -3.05 5.78 -12.07
CA SER A 228 -3.44 4.38 -12.24
C SER A 228 -4.71 4.03 -11.45
N HIS A 229 -5.29 2.89 -11.81
CA HIS A 229 -6.39 2.27 -11.09
C HIS A 229 -5.97 0.89 -10.61
N ASP A 230 -6.17 0.62 -9.32
CA ASP A 230 -5.88 -0.67 -8.73
C ASP A 230 -6.73 -1.78 -9.37
N HIS A 231 -6.10 -2.92 -9.62
CA HIS A 231 -6.75 -4.13 -10.09
C HIS A 231 -7.15 -5.01 -8.90
N LYS A 232 -8.43 -4.92 -8.51
CA LYS A 232 -8.97 -5.64 -7.36
C LYS A 232 -10.00 -6.71 -7.81
N PRO A 233 -10.00 -7.93 -7.23
CA PRO A 233 -10.84 -9.04 -7.71
C PRO A 233 -12.35 -8.78 -7.67
N TYR A 234 -12.80 -7.90 -6.77
CA TYR A 234 -14.21 -7.55 -6.62
C TYR A 234 -14.71 -6.55 -7.68
N GLN A 235 -13.82 -5.89 -8.42
CA GLN A 235 -14.22 -4.98 -9.49
C GLN A 235 -14.93 -5.73 -10.60
N LEU A 236 -16.01 -5.16 -11.14
CA LEU A 236 -16.86 -5.86 -12.12
C LEU A 236 -16.12 -6.30 -13.38
N LYS A 237 -15.15 -5.50 -13.87
CA LYS A 237 -14.34 -5.83 -15.05
C LYS A 237 -13.44 -7.05 -14.76
N GLU A 238 -12.70 -7.01 -13.67
CA GLU A 238 -11.78 -8.07 -13.25
C GLU A 238 -12.53 -9.35 -12.87
N ARG A 239 -13.64 -9.22 -12.15
CA ARG A 239 -14.52 -10.35 -11.83
C ARG A 239 -15.08 -11.03 -13.08
N LYS A 240 -15.45 -10.27 -14.11
CA LYS A 240 -15.90 -10.83 -15.40
C LYS A 240 -14.76 -11.54 -16.12
N ARG A 241 -13.54 -10.98 -16.10
CA ARG A 241 -12.33 -11.60 -16.67
C ARG A 241 -12.04 -12.95 -16.02
N ILE A 242 -11.93 -12.97 -14.68
CA ILE A 242 -11.63 -14.18 -13.90
C ILE A 242 -12.69 -15.27 -14.14
N LYS A 243 -13.98 -14.89 -14.14
CA LYS A 243 -15.07 -15.83 -14.45
C LYS A 243 -14.99 -16.42 -15.85
N ARG A 244 -14.53 -15.65 -16.85
CA ARG A 244 -14.34 -16.14 -18.23
C ARG A 244 -13.16 -17.09 -18.35
N ALA A 245 -12.12 -16.90 -17.55
CA ALA A 245 -10.96 -17.78 -17.49
C ALA A 245 -11.22 -19.13 -16.78
N GLY A 246 -12.45 -19.38 -16.31
CA GLY A 246 -12.81 -20.63 -15.63
C GLY A 246 -12.45 -20.68 -14.14
N GLU A 247 -11.83 -19.62 -13.61
CA GLU A 247 -11.41 -19.53 -12.22
C GLU A 247 -12.56 -19.08 -11.30
N ARG A 248 -12.69 -19.72 -10.13
CA ARG A 248 -13.66 -19.30 -9.10
C ARG A 248 -13.07 -18.13 -8.30
N VAL A 249 -13.71 -16.96 -8.43
CA VAL A 249 -13.49 -15.84 -7.51
C VAL A 249 -13.95 -16.27 -6.11
N GLN A 250 -13.01 -16.54 -5.21
CA GLN A 250 -13.34 -16.77 -3.80
C GLN A 250 -13.87 -15.46 -3.18
N PRO A 251 -14.84 -15.52 -2.25
CA PRO A 251 -15.24 -14.33 -1.49
C PRO A 251 -14.02 -13.74 -0.77
N PRO A 252 -13.99 -12.41 -0.54
CA PRO A 252 -12.86 -11.76 0.12
C PRO A 252 -12.68 -12.41 1.51
N ARG A 253 -11.57 -13.15 1.68
CA ARG A 253 -11.15 -13.59 3.01
C ARG A 253 -10.49 -12.38 3.68
N PRO A 254 -10.67 -12.16 4.99
CA PRO A 254 -10.13 -10.99 5.70
C PRO A 254 -8.59 -10.87 5.72
N VAL A 255 -7.87 -11.82 5.12
CA VAL A 255 -6.38 -11.91 5.14
C VAL A 255 -5.79 -12.44 3.81
N SER A 256 -6.52 -12.39 2.70
CA SER A 256 -6.02 -12.89 1.41
C SER A 256 -5.59 -11.74 0.49
N CYS A 257 -4.26 -11.57 0.33
CA CYS A 257 -3.61 -10.66 -0.63
C CYS A 257 -3.75 -11.13 -2.08
N LEU A 258 -4.95 -11.47 -2.54
CA LEU A 258 -5.18 -11.80 -3.94
C LEU A 258 -5.36 -10.50 -4.74
N VAL A 259 -4.36 -10.14 -5.52
CA VAL A 259 -4.45 -9.10 -6.53
C VAL A 259 -5.14 -9.70 -7.76
N SER A 260 -6.02 -8.96 -8.46
CA SER A 260 -6.69 -9.52 -9.65
C SER A 260 -5.81 -9.55 -10.88
N ARG A 261 -4.70 -8.82 -10.84
CA ARG A 261 -3.61 -8.87 -11.82
C ARG A 261 -2.30 -8.80 -11.06
N GLY A 262 -1.36 -9.63 -11.44
CA GLY A 262 0.03 -9.57 -11.05
C GLY A 262 0.81 -10.22 -12.17
N LEU A 263 2.07 -9.86 -12.34
CA LEU A 263 2.95 -10.66 -13.18
C LEU A 263 3.09 -12.05 -12.54
N ALA A 264 3.14 -13.10 -13.37
CA ALA A 264 2.90 -14.52 -13.05
C ALA A 264 1.42 -14.90 -12.78
N LEU A 265 0.49 -13.94 -12.71
CA LEU A 265 -0.95 -14.19 -12.51
C LEU A 265 -1.82 -13.76 -13.71
N ILE A 266 -1.20 -13.30 -14.82
CA ILE A 266 -1.92 -12.94 -16.03
C ILE A 266 -2.28 -14.25 -16.77
N ALA A 267 -3.47 -14.78 -16.51
CA ALA A 267 -4.02 -15.86 -17.33
C ALA A 267 -4.01 -15.43 -18.82
N PRO A 268 -3.48 -16.25 -19.75
CA PRO A 268 -3.46 -15.93 -21.17
C PRO A 268 -4.90 -15.90 -21.70
N GLY A 269 -5.35 -14.72 -22.12
CA GLY A 269 -6.74 -14.52 -22.55
C GLY A 269 -7.13 -13.04 -22.60
N ALA A 270 -6.44 -12.28 -23.44
CA ALA A 270 -6.92 -11.03 -24.02
C ALA A 270 -6.60 -11.07 -25.52
#